data_AF-A0A200PWG2-F1
#
_entry.id   AF-A0A200PWG2-F1
#
_cell.length_a   1.000
_cell.length_b   1.000
_cell.length_c   1.000
_cell.angle_alpha   90.00
_cell.angle_beta   90.00
_cell.angle_gamma   90.00
#
_symmetry.space_group_name_H-M   'P 1'
#
loop_
_entity.id
_entity.type
_entity.pdbx_description
1 polymer ?
#
loop_
_entity_poly.entity_id
_entity_poly.type
_entity_poly.pdbx_seq_one_letter_code
_entity_poly.pdbx_strand_id
1 'polypeptide(L)'
;MNNSSTGPASKAKVGSSQLSDTSFKRKRGVFQKDLQHMMYGYGDDPNPLPETVALLEDIAVEYVTDLVHKAQDIATKRGKLLTEDFLYLIRKDMPKLHRCTELLSMNEELKQARKAFEVDEEKLATTD
;
A
#
# COMPACT_ATOMS: atom_id res chain seq x y z
N MET A 1 13.09 48.33 60.49
CA MET A 1 12.87 46.91 60.88
C MET A 1 12.13 46.22 59.74
N ASN A 2 12.75 45.13 59.27
CA ASN A 2 12.31 44.07 58.35
C ASN A 2 11.84 44.38 56.92
N ASN A 3 12.71 43.94 56.00
CA ASN A 3 12.51 43.63 54.60
C ASN A 3 11.90 42.21 54.44
N SER A 4 10.98 42.02 53.50
CA SER A 4 10.83 40.74 52.80
C SER A 4 10.01 40.89 51.50
N SER A 5 10.69 40.57 50.42
CA SER A 5 10.24 40.39 49.04
C SER A 5 9.47 39.08 48.84
N THR A 6 8.38 39.10 48.07
CA THR A 6 7.81 37.90 47.43
C THR A 6 7.27 38.24 46.05
N GLY A 7 7.85 37.60 45.01
CA GLY A 7 7.62 37.84 43.59
C GLY A 7 6.35 37.22 43.00
N PRO A 8 6.18 37.30 41.67
CA PRO A 8 4.93 36.96 40.99
C PRO A 8 4.76 35.46 40.77
N ALA A 9 3.52 34.98 40.89
CA ALA A 9 3.12 33.60 40.69
C ALA A 9 3.26 33.15 39.22
N SER A 10 4.04 32.09 39.02
CA SER A 10 4.25 31.40 37.75
C SER A 10 2.97 30.67 37.30
N LYS A 11 2.27 31.18 36.28
CA LYS A 11 1.29 30.39 35.53
C LYS A 11 2.05 29.42 34.60
N ALA A 12 2.07 28.15 34.98
CA ALA A 12 2.55 27.08 34.13
C ALA A 12 1.65 26.97 32.88
N LYS A 13 2.22 27.29 31.71
CA LYS A 13 1.59 27.07 30.41
C LYS A 13 1.79 25.59 30.07
N VAL A 14 0.73 24.80 30.25
CA VAL A 14 0.66 23.39 29.85
C VAL A 14 1.00 23.31 28.37
N GLY A 15 2.09 22.61 28.05
CA GLY A 15 2.51 22.35 26.70
C GLY A 15 1.45 21.56 25.96
N SER A 16 0.87 22.16 24.93
CA SER A 16 0.18 21.41 23.89
C SER A 16 1.21 20.49 23.26
N SER A 17 1.08 19.19 23.52
CA SER A 17 1.73 18.15 22.72
C SER A 17 1.22 18.32 21.29
N GLN A 18 2.04 18.92 20.43
CA GLN A 18 1.88 18.80 18.99
C GLN A 18 1.93 17.32 18.65
N LEU A 19 0.75 16.70 18.53
CA LEU A 19 0.61 15.49 17.75
C LEU A 19 1.10 15.86 16.37
N SER A 20 2.22 15.25 15.95
CA SER A 20 2.74 15.39 14.61
C SER A 20 1.64 14.94 13.66
N ASP A 21 0.97 15.91 13.03
CA ASP A 21 -0.04 15.70 12.02
C ASP A 21 0.68 15.22 10.75
N THR A 22 1.20 13.99 10.80
CA THR A 22 1.60 13.23 9.61
C THR A 22 0.35 12.67 8.95
N SER A 23 -0.73 13.45 8.90
CA SER A 23 -1.84 13.21 7.99
C SER A 23 -1.31 13.48 6.60
N PHE A 24 -0.60 12.50 6.05
CA PHE A 24 -0.58 12.30 4.61
C PHE A 24 -2.02 12.45 4.18
N LYS A 25 -2.36 13.52 3.47
CA LYS A 25 -3.72 13.76 2.96
C LYS A 25 -4.04 12.58 2.05
N ARG A 26 -4.57 11.50 2.64
CA ARG A 26 -4.89 10.27 1.96
C ARG A 26 -5.92 10.66 0.92
N LYS A 27 -5.54 10.54 -0.36
CA LYS A 27 -6.47 10.79 -1.45
C LYS A 27 -7.52 9.68 -1.35
N ARG A 28 -8.64 9.98 -0.70
CA ARG A 28 -9.78 9.07 -0.57
C ARG A 28 -10.51 8.97 -1.92
N GLY A 29 -11.16 7.84 -2.16
CA GLY A 29 -11.95 7.63 -3.36
C GLY A 29 -11.14 7.20 -4.58
N VAL A 30 -9.88 6.80 -4.42
CA VAL A 30 -9.04 6.37 -5.55
C VAL A 30 -9.48 5.00 -6.06
N PHE A 31 -9.91 4.12 -5.15
CA PHE A 31 -10.25 2.74 -5.48
C PHE A 31 -11.74 2.43 -5.47
N GLN A 32 -12.61 3.41 -5.16
CA GLN A 32 -14.04 3.16 -4.96
C GLN A 32 -14.71 2.46 -6.15
N LYS A 33 -14.41 2.90 -7.38
CA LYS A 33 -14.98 2.26 -8.58
C LYS A 33 -14.52 0.81 -8.72
N ASP A 34 -13.25 0.53 -8.53
CA ASP A 34 -12.71 -0.83 -8.69
C ASP A 34 -13.17 -1.74 -7.56
N LEU A 35 -13.27 -1.22 -6.34
CA LEU A 35 -13.78 -1.93 -5.17
C LEU A 35 -15.25 -2.31 -5.34
N GLN A 36 -16.10 -1.45 -5.90
CA GLN A 36 -17.50 -1.83 -6.21
C GLN A 36 -17.58 -3.05 -7.12
N HIS A 37 -16.82 -3.07 -8.22
CA HIS A 37 -16.79 -4.23 -9.13
C HIS A 37 -16.23 -5.47 -8.44
N MET A 38 -15.23 -5.30 -7.59
CA MET A 38 -14.66 -6.40 -6.81
C MET A 38 -15.67 -6.96 -5.82
N MET A 39 -16.38 -6.11 -5.07
CA MET A 39 -17.43 -6.51 -4.13
C MET A 39 -18.51 -7.32 -4.83
N TYR A 40 -19.01 -6.85 -5.98
CA TYR A 40 -19.94 -7.62 -6.80
C TYR A 40 -19.35 -8.98 -7.26
N GLY A 41 -18.08 -9.01 -7.66
CA GLY A 41 -17.36 -10.24 -8.01
C GLY A 41 -17.25 -11.25 -6.85
N TYR A 42 -17.30 -10.78 -5.60
CA TYR A 42 -17.38 -11.61 -4.39
C TYR A 42 -18.82 -11.90 -3.93
N GLY A 43 -19.83 -11.47 -4.70
CA GLY A 43 -21.24 -11.77 -4.47
C GLY A 43 -22.03 -10.69 -3.71
N ASP A 44 -21.47 -9.49 -3.56
CA ASP A 44 -22.20 -8.34 -3.00
C ASP A 44 -23.20 -7.72 -4.00
N ASP A 45 -23.97 -6.73 -3.56
CA ASP A 45 -24.91 -5.97 -4.40
C ASP A 45 -24.16 -5.23 -5.54
N PRO A 46 -24.72 -5.14 -6.76
CA PRO A 46 -24.12 -4.35 -7.85
C PRO A 46 -23.99 -2.85 -7.53
N ASN A 47 -24.77 -2.32 -6.59
CA ASN A 47 -24.73 -0.94 -6.11
C ASN A 47 -24.57 -0.92 -4.58
N PRO A 48 -23.40 -1.31 -4.06
CA PRO A 48 -23.17 -1.35 -2.62
C PRO A 48 -23.22 0.07 -2.01
N LEU A 49 -23.53 0.16 -0.72
CA LEU A 49 -23.59 1.44 -0.01
C LEU A 49 -22.25 2.20 -0.11
N PRO A 50 -22.24 3.50 -0.45
CA PRO A 50 -21.00 4.28 -0.56
C PRO A 50 -20.14 4.23 0.71
N GLU A 51 -20.76 4.17 1.88
CA GLU A 51 -20.11 4.06 3.18
C GLU A 51 -19.36 2.73 3.33
N THR A 52 -19.94 1.63 2.84
CA THR A 52 -19.30 0.30 2.84
C THR A 52 -18.08 0.30 1.93
N VAL A 53 -18.18 0.88 0.73
CA VAL A 53 -17.06 0.98 -0.21
C VAL A 53 -15.93 1.83 0.39
N ALA A 54 -16.28 2.96 1.02
CA ALA A 54 -15.31 3.85 1.65
C ALA A 54 -14.60 3.17 2.84
N LEU A 55 -15.32 2.40 3.66
CA LEU A 55 -14.74 1.62 4.75
C LEU A 55 -13.81 0.52 4.21
N LEU A 56 -14.23 -0.20 3.17
CA LEU A 56 -13.42 -1.23 2.54
C LEU A 56 -12.14 -0.65 1.94
N GLU A 57 -12.20 0.56 1.35
CA GLU A 57 -11.01 1.28 0.88
C GLU A 57 -10.04 1.57 2.04
N ASP A 58 -10.53 2.08 3.17
CA ASP A 58 -9.68 2.36 4.33
C ASP A 58 -9.04 1.06 4.88
N ILE A 59 -9.80 -0.04 4.97
CA ILE A 59 -9.29 -1.37 5.39
C ILE A 59 -8.23 -1.90 4.41
N ALA A 60 -8.49 -1.81 3.10
CA ALA A 60 -7.57 -2.31 2.08
C ALA A 60 -6.25 -1.54 2.10
N VAL A 61 -6.30 -0.21 2.22
CA VAL A 61 -5.11 0.64 2.31
C VAL A 61 -4.30 0.31 3.57
N GLU A 62 -4.96 0.14 4.71
CA GLU A 62 -4.30 -0.26 5.96
C GLU A 62 -3.63 -1.63 5.81
N TYR A 63 -4.36 -2.63 5.31
CA TYR A 63 -3.83 -3.98 5.10
C TYR A 63 -2.59 -4.00 4.19
N VAL A 64 -2.64 -3.29 3.05
CA VAL A 64 -1.51 -3.23 2.11
C VAL A 64 -0.33 -2.52 2.75
N THR A 65 -0.56 -1.43 3.49
CA THR A 65 0.49 -0.69 4.20
C THR A 65 1.21 -1.60 5.20
N ASP A 66 0.46 -2.32 6.02
CA ASP A 66 1.01 -3.26 6.99
C ASP A 66 1.75 -4.43 6.34
N LEU A 67 1.23 -4.96 5.23
CA LEU A 67 1.86 -6.03 4.48
C LEU A 67 3.23 -5.58 3.93
N VAL A 68 3.30 -4.36 3.39
CA VAL A 68 4.54 -3.79 2.84
C VAL A 68 5.57 -3.54 3.95
N HIS A 69 5.16 -3.04 5.12
CA HIS A 69 6.08 -2.89 6.26
C HIS A 69 6.69 -4.23 6.67
N LYS A 70 5.86 -5.27 6.83
CA LYS A 70 6.35 -6.63 7.16
C LYS A 70 7.29 -7.18 6.08
N ALA A 71 7.03 -6.89 4.81
CA ALA A 71 7.88 -7.32 3.71
C ALA A 71 9.22 -6.58 3.71
N GLN A 72 9.20 -5.28 4.02
CA GLN A 72 10.38 -4.45 4.17
C GLN A 72 11.29 -4.93 5.33
N ASP A 73 10.70 -5.37 6.45
CA ASP A 73 11.46 -5.93 7.57
C ASP A 73 12.26 -7.17 7.14
N ILE A 74 11.67 -8.04 6.32
CA ILE A 74 12.35 -9.20 5.73
C ILE A 74 13.46 -8.75 4.76
N ALA A 75 13.14 -7.76 3.91
CA ALA A 75 14.04 -7.23 2.89
C ALA A 75 15.23 -6.45 3.46
N THR A 76 15.18 -6.03 4.73
CA THR A 76 16.15 -5.12 5.36
C THR A 76 17.58 -5.61 5.22
N LYS A 77 17.83 -6.92 5.38
CA LYS A 77 19.17 -7.52 5.23
C LYS A 77 19.74 -7.39 3.81
N ARG A 78 18.85 -7.41 2.81
CA ARG A 78 19.21 -7.27 1.39
C ARG A 78 19.23 -5.81 0.94
N GLY A 79 18.61 -4.90 1.69
CA GLY A 79 18.51 -3.48 1.35
C GLY A 79 17.57 -3.16 0.18
N LYS A 80 16.83 -4.15 -0.34
CA LYS A 80 15.90 -3.99 -1.46
C LYS A 80 14.70 -4.91 -1.32
N LEU A 81 13.50 -4.33 -1.34
CA LEU A 81 12.22 -5.04 -1.38
C LEU A 81 12.04 -5.75 -2.72
N LEU A 82 11.73 -7.04 -2.68
CA LEU A 82 11.46 -7.88 -3.85
C LEU A 82 10.13 -8.64 -3.69
N THR A 83 9.66 -9.24 -4.77
CA THR A 83 8.43 -10.03 -4.79
C THR A 83 8.50 -11.23 -3.84
N GLU A 84 9.67 -11.84 -3.67
CA GLU A 84 9.88 -13.01 -2.83
C GLU A 84 9.62 -12.72 -1.34
N ASP A 85 9.76 -11.46 -0.91
CA ASP A 85 9.46 -11.07 0.47
C ASP A 85 7.95 -11.18 0.77
N PHE A 86 7.12 -10.81 -0.22
CA PHE A 86 5.68 -10.98 -0.13
C PHE A 86 5.29 -12.46 -0.17
N LEU A 87 5.90 -13.25 -1.06
CA LEU A 87 5.67 -14.70 -1.13
C LEU A 87 6.04 -15.38 0.20
N TYR A 88 7.13 -14.93 0.83
CA TYR A 88 7.53 -15.43 2.15
C TYR A 88 6.45 -15.13 3.20
N LEU A 89 5.87 -13.92 3.23
CA LEU A 89 4.82 -13.59 4.20
C LEU A 89 3.59 -14.48 4.06
N ILE A 90 3.17 -14.79 2.83
CA ILE A 90 1.97 -15.61 2.56
C ILE A 90 2.24 -17.12 2.54
N ARG A 91 3.48 -17.57 2.78
CA ARG A 91 3.90 -18.97 2.60
C ARG A 91 3.09 -20.03 3.37
N LYS A 92 2.36 -19.62 4.41
CA LYS A 92 1.51 -20.51 5.22
C LYS A 92 0.09 -20.66 4.66
N ASP A 93 -0.29 -19.81 3.73
CA ASP A 93 -1.57 -19.83 3.02
C ASP A 93 -1.34 -20.43 1.63
N MET A 94 -1.38 -21.76 1.54
CA MET A 94 -1.04 -22.50 0.32
C MET A 94 -1.91 -22.11 -0.89
N PRO A 95 -3.24 -21.95 -0.77
CA PRO A 95 -4.05 -21.47 -1.89
C PRO A 95 -3.62 -20.09 -2.41
N LYS A 96 -3.37 -19.13 -1.51
CA LYS A 96 -2.91 -17.79 -1.90
C LYS A 96 -1.51 -17.83 -2.53
N LEU A 97 -0.60 -18.62 -1.95
CA LEU A 97 0.75 -18.79 -2.48
C LEU A 97 0.73 -19.37 -3.90
N HIS A 98 -0.01 -20.45 -4.13
CA HIS A 98 -0.13 -21.06 -5.46
C HIS A 98 -0.67 -20.07 -6.47
N ARG A 99 -1.74 -19.36 -6.12
CA ARG A 99 -2.34 -18.35 -7.00
C ARG A 99 -1.36 -17.23 -7.35
N CYS A 100 -0.58 -16.75 -6.38
CA CYS A 100 0.43 -15.73 -6.63
C CYS A 100 1.52 -16.25 -7.58
N THR A 101 2.01 -17.47 -7.38
CA THR A 101 3.04 -18.09 -8.23
C THR A 101 2.55 -18.24 -9.68
N GLU A 102 1.32 -18.72 -9.89
CA GLU A 102 0.70 -18.81 -11.22
C GLU A 102 0.65 -17.46 -11.94
N LEU A 103 0.17 -16.42 -11.25
CA LEU A 103 0.04 -15.07 -11.82
C LEU A 103 1.41 -14.47 -12.17
N LEU A 104 2.45 -14.75 -11.38
CA LEU A 104 3.81 -14.30 -11.66
C LEU A 104 4.38 -15.01 -12.90
N SER A 105 4.20 -16.33 -13.01
CA SER A 105 4.61 -17.11 -14.20
C SER A 105 3.94 -16.58 -15.46
N MET A 106 2.62 -16.41 -15.43
CA MET A 106 1.87 -15.88 -16.57
C MET A 106 2.31 -14.47 -16.97
N ASN A 107 2.60 -13.60 -15.99
CA ASN A 107 3.10 -12.26 -16.27
C ASN A 107 4.50 -12.31 -16.93
N GLU A 108 5.35 -13.24 -16.53
CA GLU A 108 6.65 -13.44 -17.17
C GLU A 108 6.50 -13.93 -18.62
N GLU A 109 5.62 -14.90 -18.87
CA GLU A 109 5.28 -15.38 -20.22
C GLU A 109 4.76 -14.23 -21.10
N LEU A 110 3.85 -13.41 -20.59
CA LEU A 110 3.32 -12.24 -21.32
C LEU A 110 4.42 -11.22 -21.64
N LYS A 111 5.37 -11.00 -20.72
CA LYS A 111 6.51 -10.11 -20.96
C LYS A 111 7.44 -10.66 -22.04
N GLN A 112 7.70 -11.96 -22.04
CA GLN A 112 8.51 -12.61 -23.07
C GLN A 112 7.83 -12.52 -24.43
N ALA A 113 6.52 -12.79 -24.49
CA ALA A 113 5.74 -12.68 -25.72
C ALA A 113 5.80 -11.26 -26.29
N ARG A 114 5.60 -10.21 -25.48
CA ARG A 114 5.69 -8.82 -25.93
C ARG A 114 7.06 -8.45 -26.51
N LYS A 115 8.14 -8.87 -25.84
CA LYS A 115 9.51 -8.63 -26.32
C LYS A 115 9.79 -9.28 -27.68
N ALA A 116 9.21 -10.44 -27.95
CA ALA A 116 9.40 -11.12 -29.23
C ALA A 116 8.89 -10.29 -30.42
N PHE A 117 7.89 -9.44 -30.22
CA PHE A 117 7.33 -8.56 -31.26
C PHE A 117 8.03 -7.20 -31.36
N GLU A 118 8.64 -6.69 -30.28
CA GLU A 118 9.39 -5.42 -30.32
C GLU A 118 10.70 -5.53 -31.13
N VAL A 119 11.31 -6.72 -31.21
CA VAL A 119 12.57 -6.95 -31.94
C VAL A 119 12.41 -6.92 -33.46
N ASP A 120 11.19 -7.10 -33.97
CA ASP A 120 10.94 -7.17 -35.42
C ASP A 120 10.78 -5.78 -36.07
N GLU A 121 10.39 -4.75 -35.31
CA GLU A 121 10.14 -3.40 -35.85
C GLU A 121 11.45 -2.63 -36.17
N GLU A 122 12.48 -2.75 -35.32
CA GLU A 122 13.80 -2.12 -35.56
C GLU A 122 14.57 -2.75 -36.72
N LYS A 123 14.39 -4.06 -36.99
CA LYS A 123 15.08 -4.74 -38.10
C LYS A 123 14.46 -4.45 -39.47
N LEU A 124 13.16 -4.17 -39.52
CA LEU A 124 12.44 -3.83 -40.75
C LEU A 124 12.70 -2.37 -41.19
N ALA A 125 12.97 -1.46 -40.25
CA ALA A 125 13.22 -0.05 -40.53
C ALA A 125 14.61 0.26 -41.13
N THR A 126 15.55 -0.69 -41.10
CA THR A 126 16.93 -0.52 -41.62
C THR A 126 17.16 -1.15 -42.99
N THR A 127 16.10 -1.62 -43.66
CA THR A 127 16.19 -2.31 -44.96
C THR A 127 15.84 -1.47 -46.20
N ASP A 128 15.73 -0.15 -46.08
CA ASP A 128 15.61 0.79 -47.21
C ASP A 128 16.84 1.72 -47.34
#